data_AF-B7G3I6-F1
#
_entry.id   AF-B7G3I6-F1
#
_cell.length_a   1.000
_cell.length_b   1.000
_cell.length_c   1.000
_cell.angle_alpha   90.00
_cell.angle_beta   90.00
_cell.angle_gamma   90.00
#
_symmetry.space_group_name_H-M   'P 1'
#
loop_
_entity.id
_entity.type
_entity.pdbx_description
1 polymer ?
#
loop_
_entity_poly.entity_id
_entity_poly.type
_entity_poly.pdbx_seq_one_letter_code
_entity_poly.pdbx_strand_id
1 'polypeptide(L)'
;MAKFSLAILAALVATASAFVASPTTSSASTALRATQEGVWDPLGLMTLGTGKAFDTFPNMFPDEQYLRDSEIKHGRQAMLAWTGVWATTDGGLGLGLHFPGFPQESDWTKALGVFATEQPVWFGVILTFICIAEGESVGHSGDNFRGKSTKTEAGNLNFDYLGLKKKYSADKYARYQDVEIKNGRAAMIAMASLFAMKAIPGSVPIMDVLGARGSPQWCRAVSNSRQTIKPCRYY
;
A
#
# COMPACT_ATOMS: atom_id res chain seq x y z
N MET A 1 -37.04 73.18 3.08
CA MET A 1 -37.10 71.90 2.31
C MET A 1 -35.71 71.60 1.76
N ALA A 2 -35.35 70.33 1.60
CA ALA A 2 -34.01 69.80 1.23
C ALA A 2 -32.99 69.60 2.38
N LYS A 3 -33.27 68.69 3.32
CA LYS A 3 -32.25 68.08 4.21
C LYS A 3 -32.41 66.56 4.42
N PHE A 4 -33.33 65.89 3.71
CA PHE A 4 -33.58 64.45 3.88
C PHE A 4 -33.12 63.55 2.72
N SER A 5 -32.61 64.10 1.61
CA SER A 5 -32.15 63.29 0.45
C SER A 5 -30.72 62.73 0.57
N LEU A 6 -29.87 63.30 1.43
CA LEU A 6 -28.45 62.90 1.49
C LEU A 6 -28.20 61.65 2.35
N ALA A 7 -29.06 61.37 3.33
CA ALA A 7 -28.90 60.20 4.22
C ALA A 7 -29.29 58.87 3.54
N ILE A 8 -30.22 58.91 2.58
CA ILE A 8 -30.71 57.70 1.88
C ILE A 8 -29.69 57.23 0.82
N LEU A 9 -28.94 58.14 0.21
CA LEU A 9 -27.90 57.79 -0.76
C LEU A 9 -26.68 57.12 -0.11
N ALA A 10 -26.35 57.46 1.14
CA ALA A 10 -25.23 56.87 1.87
C ALA A 10 -25.51 55.42 2.33
N ALA A 11 -26.78 55.06 2.58
CA ALA A 11 -27.17 53.71 3.01
C ALA A 11 -27.14 52.69 1.86
N LEU A 12 -27.35 53.12 0.61
CA LEU A 12 -27.34 52.24 -0.57
C LEU A 12 -25.92 51.88 -1.05
N VAL A 13 -24.92 52.72 -0.76
CA VAL A 13 -23.51 52.45 -1.12
C VAL A 13 -22.84 51.50 -0.11
N ALA A 14 -23.33 51.45 1.14
CA ALA A 14 -22.81 50.54 2.16
C ALA A 14 -23.16 49.06 1.93
N THR A 15 -24.18 48.75 1.13
CA THR A 15 -24.57 47.36 0.79
C THR A 15 -23.81 46.77 -0.40
N ALA A 16 -23.03 47.57 -1.14
CA ALA A 16 -22.28 47.11 -2.31
C ALA A 16 -20.95 46.41 -1.96
N SER A 17 -20.40 46.63 -0.76
CA SER A 17 -19.14 46.03 -0.31
C SER A 17 -19.30 44.63 0.31
N ALA A 18 -20.53 44.11 0.41
CA ALA A 18 -20.80 42.77 0.95
C ALA A 18 -20.72 41.64 -0.10
N PHE A 19 -20.48 41.96 -1.37
CA PHE A 19 -20.31 41.01 -2.47
C PHE A 19 -18.94 41.08 -3.16
N VAL A 20 -17.91 41.54 -2.45
CA VAL A 20 -16.53 41.27 -2.89
C VAL A 20 -16.24 39.82 -2.53
N ALA A 21 -16.04 38.98 -3.55
CA ALA A 21 -15.54 37.63 -3.37
C ALA A 21 -14.31 37.69 -2.47
N SER A 22 -14.30 36.95 -1.35
CA SER A 22 -13.07 36.72 -0.59
C SER A 22 -11.99 36.34 -1.59
N PRO A 23 -10.76 36.88 -1.50
CA PRO A 23 -9.66 36.32 -2.24
C PRO A 23 -9.68 34.83 -1.89
N THR A 24 -9.93 33.99 -2.87
CA THR A 24 -9.69 32.57 -2.76
C THR A 24 -8.23 32.51 -2.34
N THR A 25 -7.99 32.30 -1.05
CA THR A 25 -6.75 31.72 -0.59
C THR A 25 -6.66 30.47 -1.44
N SER A 26 -5.85 30.53 -2.49
CA SER A 26 -5.53 29.35 -3.27
C SER A 26 -5.13 28.34 -2.22
N SER A 27 -5.98 27.35 -1.97
CA SER A 27 -5.58 26.19 -1.20
C SER A 27 -4.27 25.79 -1.84
N ALA A 28 -3.18 26.01 -1.13
CA ALA A 28 -1.89 25.52 -1.58
C ALA A 28 -2.15 24.04 -1.74
N SER A 29 -2.25 23.57 -2.98
CA SER A 29 -2.14 22.16 -3.21
C SER A 29 -0.78 21.85 -2.64
N THR A 30 -0.75 21.13 -1.53
CA THR A 30 0.45 20.42 -1.12
C THR A 30 0.61 19.32 -2.16
N ALA A 31 0.89 19.69 -3.40
CA ALA A 31 1.53 18.82 -4.34
C ALA A 31 2.84 18.48 -3.64
N LEU A 32 2.88 17.28 -3.07
CA LEU A 32 4.10 16.66 -2.60
C LEU A 32 5.12 16.88 -3.71
N ARG A 33 6.09 17.77 -3.49
CA ARG A 33 7.22 17.96 -4.40
C ARG A 33 8.00 16.65 -4.36
N ALA A 34 7.57 15.68 -5.16
CA ALA A 34 8.17 14.36 -5.31
C ALA A 34 9.43 14.43 -6.20
N THR A 35 10.23 15.46 -6.01
CA THR A 35 11.58 15.59 -6.55
C THR A 35 12.45 16.03 -5.39
N GLN A 36 12.59 15.14 -4.41
CA GLN A 36 13.77 15.16 -3.57
C GLN A 36 14.91 14.76 -4.51
N GLU A 37 15.78 15.72 -4.89
CA GLU A 37 16.86 15.53 -5.89
C GLU A 37 18.00 14.62 -5.39
N GLY A 38 17.69 13.69 -4.47
CA GLY A 38 18.60 12.71 -3.93
C GLY A 38 17.84 11.46 -3.47
N VAL A 39 18.52 10.32 -3.47
CA VAL A 39 18.00 9.07 -2.89
C VAL A 39 17.61 9.34 -1.43
N TRP A 40 16.35 9.08 -1.08
CA TRP A 40 15.85 9.26 0.29
C TRP A 40 16.37 8.12 1.16
N ASP A 41 17.56 8.31 1.73
CA ASP A 41 18.17 7.40 2.72
C ASP A 41 18.58 8.18 3.98
N PRO A 42 17.64 8.47 4.90
CA PRO A 42 17.94 9.23 6.11
C PRO A 42 18.80 8.46 7.12
N LEU A 43 18.90 7.13 6.99
CA LEU A 43 19.61 6.25 7.92
C LEU A 43 20.91 5.67 7.34
N GLY A 44 21.23 5.96 6.07
CA GLY A 44 22.42 5.46 5.40
C GLY A 44 22.42 3.93 5.21
N LEU A 45 21.26 3.28 5.21
CA LEU A 45 21.14 1.82 5.16
C LEU A 45 21.69 1.23 3.86
N MET A 46 21.59 1.97 2.77
CA MET A 46 22.13 1.58 1.48
C MET A 46 23.67 1.63 1.46
N THR A 47 24.25 2.58 2.19
CA THR A 47 25.71 2.75 2.31
C THR A 47 26.33 1.85 3.38
N LEU A 48 25.53 1.12 4.15
CA LEU A 48 26.01 0.31 5.28
C LEU A 48 26.89 -0.87 4.84
N GLY A 49 26.68 -1.38 3.62
CA GLY A 49 27.55 -2.40 3.01
C GLY A 49 28.87 -1.89 2.46
N THR A 50 29.09 -0.57 2.46
CA THR A 50 30.23 0.08 1.82
C THR A 50 30.98 0.95 2.83
N GLY A 51 32.32 0.84 2.89
CA GLY A 51 33.14 1.64 3.81
C GLY A 51 33.48 0.93 5.13
N LYS A 52 33.52 1.66 6.26
CA LYS A 52 34.05 1.16 7.55
C LYS A 52 33.31 -0.07 8.10
N ALA A 53 32.03 -0.23 7.77
CA ALA A 53 31.22 -1.37 8.19
C ALA A 53 31.55 -2.66 7.41
N PHE A 54 32.03 -2.56 6.17
CA PHE A 54 32.49 -3.72 5.38
C PHE A 54 33.73 -4.38 5.98
N ASP A 55 34.63 -3.58 6.55
CA ASP A 55 35.87 -4.05 7.18
C ASP A 55 35.62 -4.80 8.51
N THR A 56 34.52 -4.47 9.20
CA THR A 56 34.13 -5.15 10.45
C THR A 56 33.26 -6.39 10.22
N PHE A 57 32.39 -6.35 9.21
CA PHE A 57 31.46 -7.44 8.89
C PHE A 57 31.40 -7.70 7.37
N PRO A 58 32.39 -8.44 6.82
CA PRO A 58 32.50 -8.64 5.37
C PRO A 58 31.34 -9.48 4.84
N ASN A 59 30.66 -8.98 3.79
CA ASN A 59 29.49 -9.61 3.14
C ASN A 59 28.33 -9.96 4.10
N MET A 60 28.12 -9.18 5.16
CA MET A 60 26.92 -9.32 6.02
C MET A 60 25.81 -8.32 5.69
N PHE A 61 26.12 -7.30 4.90
CA PHE A 61 25.16 -6.32 4.40
C PHE A 61 24.92 -6.52 2.91
N PRO A 62 23.65 -6.42 2.46
CA PRO A 62 23.31 -6.59 1.06
C PRO A 62 23.83 -5.42 0.20
N ASP A 63 24.19 -5.74 -1.03
CA ASP A 63 24.49 -4.75 -2.07
C ASP A 63 23.23 -3.96 -2.51
N GLU A 64 23.43 -2.80 -3.13
CA GLU A 64 22.37 -1.95 -3.70
C GLU A 64 21.45 -2.73 -4.64
N GLN A 65 22.01 -3.61 -5.48
CA GLN A 65 21.21 -4.41 -6.41
C GLN A 65 20.22 -5.31 -5.68
N TYR A 66 20.63 -5.93 -4.57
CA TYR A 66 19.78 -6.78 -3.76
C TYR A 66 18.69 -5.97 -3.05
N LEU A 67 19.03 -4.79 -2.53
CA LEU A 67 18.05 -3.91 -1.89
C LEU A 67 16.98 -3.45 -2.89
N ARG A 68 17.38 -3.13 -4.12
CA ARG A 68 16.45 -2.74 -5.18
C ARG A 68 15.57 -3.88 -5.66
N ASP A 69 16.14 -5.08 -5.85
CA ASP A 69 15.37 -6.31 -6.15
C ASP A 69 14.36 -6.59 -5.03
N SER A 70 14.79 -6.44 -3.77
CA SER A 70 13.95 -6.68 -2.59
C SER A 70 12.79 -5.69 -2.51
N GLU A 71 13.03 -4.41 -2.76
CA GLU A 71 11.98 -3.39 -2.81
C GLU A 71 10.92 -3.71 -3.86
N ILE A 72 11.34 -4.10 -5.06
CA ILE A 72 10.41 -4.43 -6.17
C ILE A 72 9.61 -5.70 -5.84
N LYS A 73 10.25 -6.73 -5.27
CA LYS A 73 9.56 -7.97 -4.86
C LYS A 73 8.50 -7.71 -3.78
N HIS A 74 8.86 -7.00 -2.71
CA HIS A 74 7.91 -6.64 -1.66
C HIS A 74 6.79 -5.73 -2.18
N GLY A 75 7.10 -4.80 -3.08
CA GLY A 75 6.11 -3.95 -3.73
C GLY A 75 5.09 -4.76 -4.54
N ARG A 76 5.54 -5.69 -5.39
CA ARG A 76 4.67 -6.57 -6.19
C ARG A 76 3.79 -7.47 -5.31
N GLN A 77 4.37 -8.10 -4.30
CA GLN A 77 3.64 -8.95 -3.35
C GLN A 77 2.61 -8.15 -2.56
N ALA A 78 2.95 -6.94 -2.09
CA ALA A 78 2.04 -6.07 -1.37
C ALA A 78 0.88 -5.57 -2.25
N MET A 79 1.13 -5.24 -3.52
CA MET A 79 0.08 -4.85 -4.47
C MET A 79 -0.94 -5.98 -4.64
N LEU A 80 -0.48 -7.21 -4.89
CA LEU A 80 -1.35 -8.38 -5.03
C LEU A 80 -2.10 -8.68 -3.72
N ALA A 81 -1.41 -8.67 -2.58
CA ALA A 81 -2.01 -8.96 -1.28
C ALA A 81 -3.09 -7.96 -0.90
N TRP A 82 -2.85 -6.66 -1.10
CA TRP A 82 -3.83 -5.62 -0.79
C TRP A 82 -5.09 -5.77 -1.66
N THR A 83 -4.91 -5.97 -2.98
CA THR A 83 -6.07 -6.20 -3.87
C THR A 83 -6.82 -7.48 -3.54
N GLY A 84 -6.13 -8.55 -3.11
CA GLY A 84 -6.75 -9.82 -2.73
C GLY A 84 -7.60 -9.71 -1.47
N VAL A 85 -7.11 -9.01 -0.44
CA VAL A 85 -7.88 -8.74 0.78
C VAL A 85 -9.07 -7.85 0.48
N TRP A 86 -8.89 -6.78 -0.29
CA TRP A 86 -9.98 -5.86 -0.64
C TRP A 86 -11.06 -6.53 -1.50
N ALA A 87 -10.67 -7.39 -2.45
CA ALA A 87 -11.61 -8.08 -3.33
C ALA A 87 -12.46 -9.13 -2.60
N THR A 88 -11.88 -9.83 -1.61
CA THR A 88 -12.54 -10.93 -0.89
C THR A 88 -13.28 -10.50 0.36
N THR A 89 -13.06 -9.27 0.86
CA THR A 89 -13.79 -8.76 2.02
C THR A 89 -15.26 -8.55 1.67
N ASP A 90 -16.15 -9.16 2.46
CA ASP A 90 -17.61 -9.04 2.34
C ASP A 90 -18.13 -7.87 3.21
N GLY A 91 -19.02 -7.06 2.64
CA GLY A 91 -19.60 -5.89 3.28
C GLY A 91 -18.70 -4.63 3.35
N GLY A 92 -19.33 -3.49 3.67
CA GLY A 92 -18.66 -2.18 3.72
C GLY A 92 -18.26 -1.67 2.33
N LEU A 93 -16.97 -1.34 2.16
CA LEU A 93 -16.34 -0.96 0.89
C LEU A 93 -15.71 -2.15 0.14
N GLY A 94 -15.85 -3.36 0.66
CA GLY A 94 -15.34 -4.59 0.04
C GLY A 94 -16.14 -4.99 -1.19
N LEU A 95 -15.50 -5.70 -2.12
CA LEU A 95 -16.14 -6.14 -3.37
C LEU A 95 -16.93 -7.45 -3.20
N GLY A 96 -16.70 -8.22 -2.13
CA GLY A 96 -17.40 -9.49 -1.87
C GLY A 96 -17.25 -10.53 -2.98
N LEU A 97 -16.18 -10.45 -3.79
CA LEU A 97 -15.96 -11.38 -4.89
C LEU A 97 -15.57 -12.74 -4.34
N HIS A 98 -16.37 -13.75 -4.68
CA HIS A 98 -16.15 -15.13 -4.29
C HIS A 98 -16.19 -16.05 -5.51
N PHE A 99 -15.16 -16.88 -5.66
CA PHE A 99 -15.13 -17.88 -6.72
C PHE A 99 -15.96 -19.10 -6.30
N PRO A 100 -16.97 -19.50 -7.10
CA PRO A 100 -17.79 -20.65 -6.76
C PRO A 100 -16.93 -21.92 -6.68
N GLY A 101 -17.02 -22.64 -5.56
CA GLY A 101 -16.28 -23.88 -5.32
C GLY A 101 -15.04 -23.74 -4.41
N PHE A 102 -14.71 -22.53 -3.95
CA PHE A 102 -13.69 -22.30 -2.94
C PHE A 102 -14.30 -22.03 -1.56
N PRO A 103 -13.56 -22.22 -0.45
CA PRO A 103 -14.04 -21.86 0.89
C PRO A 103 -14.37 -20.37 0.99
N GLN A 104 -15.54 -20.06 1.56
CA GLN A 104 -15.91 -18.69 1.92
C GLN A 104 -15.49 -18.43 3.36
N GLU A 105 -14.50 -17.55 3.54
CA GLU A 105 -14.07 -17.09 4.86
C GLU A 105 -14.12 -15.56 4.90
N SER A 106 -14.76 -15.02 5.94
CA SER A 106 -14.93 -13.58 6.11
C SER A 106 -13.65 -12.87 6.54
N ASP A 107 -12.74 -13.61 7.18
CA ASP A 107 -11.49 -13.06 7.72
C ASP A 107 -10.26 -13.57 6.95
N TRP A 108 -9.59 -12.64 6.27
CA TRP A 108 -8.39 -12.93 5.49
C TRP A 108 -7.22 -13.52 6.31
N THR A 109 -7.19 -13.39 7.65
CA THR A 109 -6.12 -14.04 8.45
C THR A 109 -6.28 -15.55 8.58
N LYS A 110 -7.50 -16.07 8.45
CA LYS A 110 -7.79 -17.51 8.57
C LYS A 110 -7.99 -18.17 7.22
N ALA A 111 -8.35 -17.38 6.21
CA ALA A 111 -8.63 -17.84 4.85
C ALA A 111 -7.52 -18.74 4.27
N LEU A 112 -6.24 -18.43 4.54
CA LEU A 112 -5.12 -19.26 4.07
C LEU A 112 -5.13 -20.68 4.67
N GLY A 113 -5.39 -20.79 5.97
CA GLY A 113 -5.44 -22.08 6.67
C GLY A 113 -6.60 -22.94 6.18
N VAL A 114 -7.79 -22.32 6.04
CA VAL A 114 -8.99 -22.99 5.51
C VAL A 114 -8.76 -23.47 4.08
N PHE A 115 -8.16 -22.62 3.22
CA PHE A 115 -7.82 -23.00 1.85
C PHE A 115 -6.83 -24.17 1.79
N ALA A 116 -5.80 -24.17 2.64
CA ALA A 116 -4.82 -25.25 2.68
C ALA A 116 -5.44 -26.58 3.16
N THR A 117 -6.42 -26.55 4.06
CA THR A 117 -7.08 -27.77 4.57
C THR A 117 -8.15 -28.31 3.64
N GLU A 118 -8.95 -27.44 3.02
CA GLU A 118 -10.08 -27.86 2.17
C GLU A 118 -9.67 -28.15 0.73
N GLN A 119 -8.65 -27.43 0.23
CA GLN A 119 -8.16 -27.56 -1.15
C GLN A 119 -6.64 -27.77 -1.20
N PRO A 120 -6.12 -28.85 -0.58
CA PRO A 120 -4.68 -29.09 -0.47
C PRO A 120 -4.00 -29.25 -1.84
N VAL A 121 -4.71 -29.76 -2.84
CA VAL A 121 -4.20 -29.91 -4.21
C VAL A 121 -3.94 -28.54 -4.84
N TRP A 122 -4.92 -27.65 -4.80
CA TRP A 122 -4.77 -26.30 -5.36
C TRP A 122 -3.70 -25.50 -4.63
N PHE A 123 -3.66 -25.60 -3.29
CA PHE A 123 -2.61 -24.98 -2.50
C PHE A 123 -1.22 -25.48 -2.88
N GLY A 124 -1.06 -26.81 -3.03
CA GLY A 124 0.21 -27.43 -3.43
C GLY A 124 0.67 -26.99 -4.82
N VAL A 125 -0.24 -26.91 -5.80
CA VAL A 125 0.07 -26.45 -7.16
C VAL A 125 0.52 -24.98 -7.17
N ILE A 126 -0.21 -24.10 -6.48
CA ILE A 126 0.12 -22.67 -6.40
C ILE A 126 1.47 -22.48 -5.70
N LEU A 127 1.70 -23.16 -4.58
CA LEU A 127 2.97 -23.07 -3.84
C LEU A 127 4.13 -23.59 -4.70
N THR A 128 3.94 -24.71 -5.40
CA THR A 128 4.98 -25.26 -6.28
C THR A 128 5.31 -24.31 -7.42
N PHE A 129 4.30 -23.68 -8.04
CA PHE A 129 4.50 -22.68 -9.08
C PHE A 129 5.30 -21.47 -8.57
N ILE A 130 4.97 -20.96 -7.37
CA ILE A 130 5.71 -19.88 -6.72
C ILE A 130 7.16 -20.31 -6.44
N CYS A 131 7.37 -21.51 -5.90
CA CYS A 131 8.71 -22.04 -5.61
C CYS A 131 9.59 -22.12 -6.87
N ILE A 132 9.04 -22.60 -7.99
CA ILE A 132 9.76 -22.69 -9.26
C ILE A 132 10.05 -21.28 -9.79
N ALA A 133 9.06 -20.40 -9.83
CA ALA A 133 9.22 -19.04 -10.35
C ALA A 133 10.24 -18.21 -9.53
N GLU A 134 10.20 -18.31 -8.20
CA GLU A 134 11.19 -17.66 -7.34
C GLU A 134 12.56 -18.33 -7.44
N GLY A 135 12.62 -19.66 -7.60
CA GLY A 135 13.87 -20.40 -7.80
C GLY A 135 14.58 -19.98 -9.09
N GLU A 136 13.86 -19.90 -10.21
CA GLU A 136 14.42 -19.44 -11.48
C GLU A 136 14.82 -17.97 -11.45
N SER A 137 14.20 -17.14 -10.60
CA SER A 137 14.52 -15.71 -10.45
C SER A 137 15.93 -15.44 -9.93
N VAL A 138 16.57 -16.44 -9.30
CA VAL A 138 17.95 -16.37 -8.79
C VAL A 138 18.86 -17.34 -9.55
N GLY A 139 18.34 -18.50 -10.00
CA GLY A 139 19.12 -19.55 -10.65
C GLY A 139 19.92 -19.10 -11.89
N HIS A 140 19.42 -18.10 -12.64
CA HIS A 140 20.08 -17.59 -13.84
C HIS A 140 20.88 -16.29 -13.61
N SER A 141 20.83 -15.75 -12.40
CA SER A 141 21.21 -14.37 -12.11
C SER A 141 22.44 -14.24 -11.23
N GLY A 142 22.99 -15.34 -10.71
CA GLY A 142 24.18 -15.30 -9.85
C GLY A 142 23.90 -14.70 -8.47
N ASP A 143 24.96 -14.25 -7.80
CA ASP A 143 24.90 -13.77 -6.42
C ASP A 143 24.49 -12.29 -6.37
N ASN A 144 23.19 -12.06 -6.16
CA ASN A 144 22.63 -10.71 -6.02
C ASN A 144 23.07 -10.02 -4.72
N PHE A 145 23.35 -10.78 -3.65
CA PHE A 145 23.68 -10.21 -2.33
C PHE A 145 25.02 -9.47 -2.35
N ARG A 146 25.96 -9.93 -3.18
CA ARG A 146 27.31 -9.38 -3.31
C ARG A 146 27.50 -8.49 -4.55
N GLY A 147 26.41 -8.10 -5.22
CA GLY A 147 26.46 -7.30 -6.46
C GLY A 147 27.11 -8.01 -7.64
N LYS A 148 27.23 -9.35 -7.60
CA LYS A 148 27.76 -10.18 -8.70
C LYS A 148 26.66 -10.72 -9.60
N SER A 149 25.54 -9.99 -9.68
CA SER A 149 24.41 -10.40 -10.50
C SER A 149 24.70 -10.20 -11.98
N THR A 150 24.25 -11.12 -12.82
CA THR A 150 24.25 -10.96 -14.29
C THR A 150 23.01 -10.20 -14.78
N LYS A 151 22.08 -9.82 -13.89
CA LYS A 151 20.89 -9.06 -14.28
C LYS A 151 21.28 -7.65 -14.73
N THR A 152 20.92 -7.31 -15.97
CA THR A 152 21.10 -5.96 -16.53
C THR A 152 20.24 -4.91 -15.83
N GLU A 153 19.09 -5.32 -15.26
CA GLU A 153 18.16 -4.45 -14.51
C GLU A 153 17.64 -5.19 -13.27
N ALA A 154 17.68 -4.52 -12.11
CA ALA A 154 17.09 -5.02 -10.88
C ALA A 154 15.56 -5.22 -11.06
N GLY A 155 15.03 -6.36 -10.64
CA GLY A 155 13.60 -6.71 -10.67
C GLY A 155 13.09 -7.23 -12.02
N ASN A 156 13.95 -7.37 -13.04
CA ASN A 156 13.56 -7.92 -14.33
C ASN A 156 13.47 -9.46 -14.27
N LEU A 157 12.24 -9.98 -14.34
CA LEU A 157 11.95 -11.42 -14.37
C LEU A 157 11.72 -11.95 -15.80
N ASN A 158 12.01 -11.15 -16.83
CA ASN A 158 11.74 -11.46 -18.25
C ASN A 158 10.27 -11.81 -18.56
N PHE A 159 9.34 -11.41 -17.69
CA PHE A 159 7.91 -11.64 -17.83
C PHE A 159 7.24 -10.57 -18.72
N ASP A 160 7.69 -10.44 -19.97
CA ASP A 160 7.11 -9.50 -20.96
C ASP A 160 6.41 -10.25 -22.10
N TYR A 161 5.35 -11.00 -21.77
CA TYR A 161 4.57 -11.72 -22.78
C TYR A 161 3.85 -10.79 -23.78
N LEU A 162 3.57 -9.55 -23.38
CA LEU A 162 2.89 -8.56 -24.23
C LEU A 162 3.86 -7.77 -25.13
N GLY A 163 5.17 -7.95 -24.94
CA GLY A 163 6.24 -7.30 -25.70
C GLY A 163 6.26 -5.78 -25.50
N LEU A 164 5.86 -5.30 -24.32
CA LEU A 164 5.71 -3.88 -24.02
C LEU A 164 7.04 -3.14 -24.09
N LYS A 165 8.17 -3.81 -23.76
CA LYS A 165 9.52 -3.23 -23.90
C LYS A 165 9.84 -2.85 -25.34
N LYS A 166 9.34 -3.61 -26.32
CA LYS A 166 9.58 -3.38 -27.75
C LYS A 166 8.60 -2.38 -28.37
N LYS A 167 7.44 -2.18 -27.74
CA LYS A 167 6.36 -1.32 -28.26
C LYS A 167 6.42 0.13 -27.78
N TYR A 168 7.03 0.39 -26.64
CA TYR A 168 7.11 1.72 -26.06
C TYR A 168 8.49 2.36 -26.24
N SER A 169 8.53 3.70 -26.29
CA SER A 169 9.77 4.45 -26.22
C SER A 169 10.44 4.27 -24.85
N ALA A 170 11.77 4.42 -24.80
CA ALA A 170 12.56 4.25 -23.58
C ALA A 170 12.04 5.14 -22.42
N ASP A 171 11.70 6.40 -22.70
CA ASP A 171 11.17 7.33 -21.70
C ASP A 171 9.82 6.88 -21.12
N LYS A 172 8.96 6.31 -21.97
CA LYS A 172 7.66 5.83 -21.55
C LYS A 172 7.81 4.56 -20.71
N TYR A 173 8.76 3.70 -21.05
CA TYR A 173 9.08 2.51 -20.28
C TYR A 173 9.65 2.86 -18.89
N ALA A 174 10.59 3.80 -18.81
CA ALA A 174 11.12 4.32 -17.53
C ALA A 174 10.00 4.90 -16.64
N ARG A 175 9.07 5.66 -17.24
CA ARG A 175 7.89 6.15 -16.50
C ARG A 175 7.04 5.01 -15.93
N TYR A 176 6.83 3.92 -16.66
CA TYR A 176 6.05 2.78 -16.14
C TYR A 176 6.76 2.06 -15.00
N GLN A 177 8.10 1.97 -15.03
CA GLN A 177 8.90 1.45 -13.91
C GLN A 177 8.71 2.34 -12.67
N ASP A 178 8.76 3.66 -12.82
CA ASP A 178 8.51 4.58 -11.71
C ASP A 178 7.09 4.48 -11.14
N VAL A 179 6.10 4.27 -12.00
CA VAL A 179 4.70 4.06 -11.58
C VAL A 179 4.58 2.76 -10.77
N GLU A 180 5.22 1.68 -11.22
CA GLU A 180 5.23 0.41 -10.51
C GLU A 180 5.83 0.57 -9.10
N ILE A 181 6.97 1.23 -8.98
CA ILE A 181 7.63 1.43 -7.69
C ILE A 181 6.80 2.32 -6.77
N LYS A 182 6.22 3.40 -7.27
CA LYS A 182 5.38 4.31 -6.46
C LYS A 182 4.12 3.60 -5.95
N ASN A 183 3.47 2.82 -6.79
CA ASN A 183 2.31 2.00 -6.39
C ASN A 183 2.72 0.88 -5.43
N GLY A 184 3.87 0.24 -5.65
CA GLY A 184 4.43 -0.76 -4.74
C GLY A 184 4.71 -0.19 -3.35
N ARG A 185 5.32 1.00 -3.26
CA ARG A 185 5.56 1.70 -1.99
C ARG A 185 4.25 2.02 -1.26
N ALA A 186 3.25 2.53 -1.98
CA ALA A 186 1.94 2.78 -1.40
C ALA A 186 1.28 1.50 -0.88
N ALA A 187 1.38 0.40 -1.63
CA ALA A 187 0.83 -0.90 -1.24
C ALA A 187 1.54 -1.49 -0.01
N MET A 188 2.87 -1.33 0.12
CA MET A 188 3.61 -1.76 1.30
C MET A 188 3.11 -1.04 2.57
N ILE A 189 2.87 0.28 2.49
CA ILE A 189 2.30 1.06 3.60
C ILE A 189 0.87 0.61 3.89
N ALA A 190 0.08 0.32 2.86
CA ALA A 190 -1.29 -0.17 3.03
C ALA A 190 -1.32 -1.53 3.74
N MET A 191 -0.47 -2.48 3.36
CA MET A 191 -0.36 -3.78 4.03
C MET A 191 0.15 -3.64 5.47
N ALA A 192 1.14 -2.79 5.73
CA ALA A 192 1.59 -2.49 7.09
C ALA A 192 0.45 -1.92 7.96
N SER A 193 -0.40 -1.07 7.38
CA SER A 193 -1.59 -0.54 8.05
C SER A 193 -2.61 -1.64 8.36
N LEU A 194 -2.82 -2.59 7.44
CA LEU A 194 -3.70 -3.75 7.65
C LEU A 194 -3.17 -4.68 8.76
N PHE A 195 -1.85 -4.82 8.91
CA PHE A 195 -1.26 -5.57 10.02
C PHE A 195 -1.40 -4.81 11.34
N ALA A 196 -1.13 -3.50 11.35
CA ALA A 196 -1.23 -2.66 12.53
C ALA A 196 -2.65 -2.66 13.13
N MET A 197 -3.70 -2.52 12.31
CA MET A 197 -5.09 -2.52 12.79
C MET A 197 -5.49 -3.82 13.51
N LYS A 198 -4.91 -4.96 13.11
CA LYS A 198 -5.20 -6.27 13.72
C LYS A 198 -4.38 -6.52 14.98
N ALA A 199 -3.13 -6.08 14.99
CA ALA A 199 -2.26 -6.22 16.15
C ALA A 199 -2.64 -5.24 17.27
N ILE A 200 -2.99 -4.00 16.91
CA ILE A 200 -3.29 -2.92 17.84
C ILE A 200 -4.62 -2.27 17.42
N PRO A 201 -5.72 -2.53 18.16
CA PRO A 201 -7.01 -1.88 17.91
C PRO A 201 -6.89 -0.36 17.97
N GLY A 202 -7.42 0.36 16.97
CA GLY A 202 -7.39 1.82 16.91
C GLY A 202 -6.08 2.45 16.41
N SER A 203 -5.11 1.65 15.93
CA SER A 203 -3.84 2.15 15.39
C SER A 203 -3.98 2.92 14.07
N VAL A 204 -4.98 2.59 13.26
CA VAL A 204 -5.27 3.26 11.98
C VAL A 204 -6.71 3.78 12.00
N PRO A 205 -6.95 4.98 12.55
CA PRO A 205 -8.30 5.46 12.84
C PRO A 205 -9.15 5.68 11.58
N ILE A 206 -8.52 5.91 10.42
CA ILE A 206 -9.25 6.04 9.16
C ILE A 206 -9.91 4.73 8.73
N MET A 207 -9.35 3.58 9.09
CA MET A 207 -9.92 2.28 8.77
C MET A 207 -11.14 1.96 9.64
N ASP A 208 -11.17 2.45 10.87
CA ASP A 208 -12.33 2.33 11.76
C ASP A 208 -13.54 3.12 11.24
N VAL A 209 -13.28 4.28 10.62
CA VAL A 209 -14.30 5.11 9.95
C VAL A 209 -14.77 4.47 8.63
N LEU A 210 -13.87 3.82 7.90
CA LEU A 210 -14.19 3.13 6.64
C LEU A 210 -14.93 1.78 6.83
N GLY A 211 -15.35 1.47 8.06
CA GLY A 211 -16.15 0.29 8.37
C GLY A 211 -15.35 -1.00 8.48
N ALA A 212 -14.01 -0.95 8.41
CA ALA A 212 -13.14 -2.08 8.67
C ALA A 212 -12.97 -2.31 10.19
N ARG A 213 -14.08 -2.32 10.94
CA ARG A 213 -14.05 -2.68 12.36
C ARG A 213 -13.64 -4.14 12.45
N GLY A 214 -12.36 -4.36 12.77
CA GLY A 214 -11.91 -5.65 13.27
C GLY A 214 -12.80 -6.01 14.44
N SER A 215 -13.61 -7.06 14.30
CA SER A 215 -14.38 -7.56 15.43
C SER A 215 -13.38 -7.82 16.56
N PRO A 216 -13.51 -7.21 17.75
CA PRO A 216 -12.57 -7.47 18.81
C PRO A 216 -12.71 -8.95 19.18
N GLN A 217 -11.72 -9.78 18.85
CA GLN A 217 -11.70 -11.19 19.26
C GLN A 217 -11.82 -11.31 20.80
N TRP A 218 -11.36 -10.29 21.53
CA TRP A 218 -11.55 -10.14 22.98
C TRP A 218 -13.00 -9.93 23.41
N CYS A 219 -13.88 -9.36 22.58
CA CYS A 219 -15.31 -9.27 22.89
C CYS A 219 -16.01 -10.63 22.75
N ARG A 220 -15.49 -11.53 21.89
CA ARG A 220 -16.06 -12.86 21.67
C ARG A 220 -15.58 -13.90 22.69
N ALA A 221 -14.43 -13.67 23.34
CA ALA A 221 -13.91 -14.53 24.41
C ALA A 221 -14.65 -14.38 25.75
N VAL A 222 -15.38 -13.27 25.96
CA VAL A 222 -16.09 -12.98 27.22
C VAL A 222 -17.54 -13.48 27.21
N SER A 223 -18.07 -13.99 26.10
CA SER A 223 -19.47 -14.46 26.04
C SER A 223 -19.69 -15.90 26.53
N ASN A 224 -18.63 -16.62 26.94
CA ASN A 224 -18.74 -18.03 27.37
C ASN A 224 -18.71 -18.23 28.89
N SER A 225 -18.67 -17.15 29.68
CA SER A 225 -18.92 -17.19 31.12
C SER A 225 -20.22 -16.46 31.41
N ARG A 226 -21.24 -17.23 31.82
CA ARG A 226 -22.52 -16.77 32.38
C ARG A 226 -22.48 -15.33 32.90
N GLN A 227 -23.08 -14.38 32.18
CA GLN A 227 -23.85 -13.27 32.75
C GLN A 227 -24.43 -12.39 31.63
N THR A 228 -25.70 -12.07 31.81
CA THR A 228 -26.54 -11.18 31.01
C THR A 228 -25.96 -9.77 30.92
N ILE A 229 -25.41 -9.36 29.77
CA ILE A 229 -25.14 -7.94 29.48
C ILE A 229 -25.55 -7.64 28.03
N LYS A 230 -26.24 -6.50 27.89
CA LYS A 230 -27.06 -6.00 26.77
C LYS A 230 -26.41 -6.12 25.38
N PRO A 231 -27.22 -6.25 24.30
CA PRO A 231 -26.69 -6.25 22.93
C PRO A 231 -25.92 -4.95 22.67
N CYS A 232 -24.66 -5.07 22.25
CA CYS A 232 -23.87 -3.95 21.74
C CYS A 232 -24.64 -3.30 20.60
N ARG A 233 -25.23 -2.15 20.90
CA ARG A 233 -25.98 -1.34 19.97
C ARG A 233 -25.00 -0.76 18.95
N TYR A 234 -25.23 -1.12 17.69
CA TYR A 234 -24.56 -0.54 16.53
C TYR A 234 -24.76 0.98 16.54
N TYR A 235 -23.66 1.72 16.63
CA TYR A 235 -23.51 3.07 16.11
C TYR A 235 -22.34 3.06 15.12
#